data_AF-A0A1Y4RBZ1-F1
#
_entry.id   AF-A0A1Y4RBZ1-F1
#
_cell.length_a   1.000
_cell.length_b   1.000
_cell.length_c   1.000
_cell.angle_alpha   90.00
_cell.angle_beta   90.00
_cell.angle_gamma   90.00
#
_symmetry.space_group_name_H-M   'P 1'
#
loop_
_entity.id
_entity.type
_entity.pdbx_description
1 polymer ?
#
loop_
_entity_poly.entity_id
_entity_poly.type
_entity_poly.pdbx_seq_one_letter_code
_entity_poly.pdbx_strand_id
1 'polypeptide(L)'
;MYNPYMYDDERVINPRVGEIVLYTVHKGDNVYRIAKTLNSEVAWIQVMNQLNDDLLIHPQQELLVPIVYQKVPPMPQPFQRETYDLYF
;
A
#
# COMPACT_ATOMS: atom_id res chain seq x y z
N MET A 1 -6.36 -33.04 17.63
CA MET A 1 -6.41 -31.67 18.19
C MET A 1 -5.60 -30.79 17.25
N TYR A 2 -6.27 -29.87 16.55
CA TYR A 2 -5.63 -28.91 15.65
C TYR A 2 -5.02 -27.80 16.52
N ASN A 3 -3.73 -27.50 16.38
CA ASN A 3 -3.08 -26.39 17.07
C ASN A 3 -3.21 -25.14 16.19
N PRO A 4 -4.05 -24.14 16.54
CA PRO A 4 -4.30 -22.96 15.71
C PRO A 4 -3.15 -21.96 15.74
N TYR A 5 -2.12 -22.14 16.59
CA TYR A 5 -1.03 -21.18 16.74
C TYR A 5 0.15 -21.39 15.78
N MET A 6 -0.02 -22.21 14.75
CA MET A 6 0.84 -22.21 13.55
C MET A 6 0.34 -21.15 12.55
N TYR A 7 -0.05 -19.97 13.04
CA TYR A 7 -0.26 -18.83 12.14
C TYR A 7 1.11 -18.41 11.64
N ASP A 8 1.38 -18.83 10.41
CA ASP A 8 2.24 -18.20 9.43
C ASP A 8 3.40 -17.43 10.04
N ASP A 9 4.54 -18.13 10.10
CA ASP A 9 5.89 -17.58 10.00
C ASP A 9 5.80 -16.21 9.34
N GLU A 10 6.10 -15.15 10.09
CA GLU A 10 6.00 -13.75 9.66
C GLU A 10 6.82 -13.61 8.39
N ARG A 11 6.21 -13.87 7.23
CA ARG A 11 6.86 -13.70 5.96
C ARG A 11 7.09 -12.21 5.91
N VAL A 12 8.33 -11.81 6.16
CA VAL A 12 8.86 -10.53 5.76
C VAL A 12 8.64 -10.50 4.26
N ILE A 13 7.45 -10.06 3.87
CA ILE A 13 7.10 -9.82 2.50
C ILE A 13 8.04 -8.68 2.13
N ASN A 14 9.13 -9.02 1.45
CA ASN A 14 9.92 -8.02 0.77
C ASN A 14 9.07 -7.65 -0.46
N PRO A 15 8.29 -6.55 -0.41
CA PRO A 15 7.60 -6.08 -1.60
C PRO A 15 8.60 -6.04 -2.75
N ARG A 16 8.28 -6.74 -3.84
CA ARG A 16 9.08 -6.62 -5.05
C ARG A 16 8.82 -5.22 -5.58
N VAL A 17 9.81 -4.36 -5.45
CA VAL A 17 9.82 -3.07 -6.13
C VAL A 17 9.74 -3.38 -7.62
N GLY A 18 8.68 -2.89 -8.22
CA GLY A 18 8.41 -2.99 -9.63
C GLY A 18 9.15 -1.91 -10.41
N GLU A 19 8.40 -1.25 -11.28
CA GLU A 19 8.88 -0.10 -12.03
C GLU A 19 8.94 1.15 -11.15
N ILE A 20 9.93 2.01 -11.39
CA ILE A 20 10.01 3.36 -10.80
C ILE A 20 9.45 4.32 -11.85
N VAL A 21 8.40 5.05 -11.48
CA VAL A 21 7.75 6.04 -12.36
C VAL A 21 8.21 7.44 -11.97
N LEU A 22 8.53 8.26 -12.99
CA LEU A 22 8.71 9.69 -12.80
C LEU A 22 7.33 10.38 -12.88
N TYR A 23 6.83 10.86 -11.75
CA TYR A 23 5.52 11.47 -11.63
C TYR A 23 5.62 12.99 -11.46
N THR A 24 4.90 13.75 -12.29
CA THR A 24 4.78 15.21 -12.15
C THR A 24 3.62 15.56 -11.22
N VAL A 25 3.91 16.28 -10.15
CA VAL A 25 2.93 16.68 -9.13
C VAL A 25 1.93 17.68 -9.69
N HIS A 26 0.63 17.41 -9.48
CA HIS A 26 -0.46 18.31 -9.86
C HIS A 26 -0.94 19.15 -8.68
N LYS A 27 -1.63 20.25 -8.98
CA LYS A 27 -2.20 21.12 -7.95
C LYS A 27 -3.22 20.36 -7.10
N GLY A 28 -2.98 20.29 -5.79
CA GLY A 28 -3.83 19.60 -4.82
C GLY A 28 -3.40 18.18 -4.50
N ASP A 29 -2.31 17.71 -5.10
CA ASP A 29 -1.67 16.45 -4.73
C ASP A 29 -1.01 16.51 -3.36
N ASN A 30 -0.86 15.34 -2.75
CA ASN A 30 0.00 15.11 -1.61
C ASN A 30 0.62 13.71 -1.73
N VAL A 31 1.72 13.47 -1.01
CA VAL A 31 2.49 12.23 -1.12
C VAL A 31 1.63 10.99 -0.81
N TYR A 32 0.72 11.08 0.16
CA TYR A 32 -0.19 9.98 0.53
C TYR A 32 -1.12 9.56 -0.61
N ARG A 33 -1.73 10.53 -1.31
CA ARG A 33 -2.61 10.26 -2.45
C ARG A 33 -1.84 9.67 -3.62
N ILE A 34 -0.65 10.19 -3.90
CA ILE A 34 0.22 9.68 -4.97
C ILE A 34 0.62 8.23 -4.67
N ALA A 35 1.11 7.96 -3.45
CA ALA A 35 1.48 6.63 -3.00
C ALA A 35 0.33 5.63 -3.15
N LYS A 36 -0.86 5.99 -2.66
CA LYS A 36 -2.05 5.15 -2.80
C LYS A 36 -2.43 4.88 -4.26
N THR A 37 -2.37 5.90 -5.11
CA THR A 37 -2.79 5.81 -6.52
C THR A 37 -1.84 4.93 -7.32
N LEU A 38 -0.54 5.00 -7.04
CA LEU A 38 0.50 4.26 -7.74
C LEU A 38 0.90 2.95 -7.02
N ASN A 39 0.15 2.54 -6.00
CA ASN A 39 0.46 1.38 -5.16
C ASN A 39 1.92 1.39 -4.66
N SER A 40 2.35 2.53 -4.14
CA SER A 40 3.69 2.80 -3.59
C SER A 40 3.59 3.03 -2.08
N GLU A 41 4.75 3.04 -1.40
CA GLU A 41 4.86 3.43 0.00
C GLU A 41 5.33 4.90 0.13
N VAL A 42 4.76 5.62 1.11
CA VAL A 42 5.11 7.02 1.39
C VAL A 42 6.57 7.17 1.80
N ALA A 43 7.06 6.27 2.66
CA ALA A 43 8.44 6.29 3.13
C ALA A 43 9.44 6.15 1.97
N TRP A 44 9.12 5.35 0.96
CA TRP A 44 9.99 5.18 -0.20
C TRP A 44 10.01 6.41 -1.08
N ILE A 45 8.85 7.03 -1.33
CA ILE A 45 8.77 8.31 -2.06
C ILE A 45 9.57 9.39 -1.31
N GLN A 46 9.45 9.44 0.01
CA GLN A 46 10.19 10.39 0.85
C GLN A 46 11.69 10.22 0.69
N VAL A 47 12.21 9.01 0.90
CA VAL A 47 13.66 8.73 0.85
C VAL A 47 14.22 8.93 -0.56
N MET A 48 13.51 8.45 -1.59
CA MET A 48 13.99 8.55 -2.99
C MET A 48 14.05 9.99 -3.50
N ASN A 49 13.17 10.87 -2.99
CA ASN A 49 13.09 12.26 -3.42
C ASN A 49 13.65 13.23 -2.38
N GLN A 50 14.30 12.73 -1.33
CA GLN A 50 14.90 13.53 -0.25
C GLN A 50 13.90 14.53 0.36
N LEU A 51 12.65 14.12 0.53
CA LEU A 51 11.63 14.97 1.13
C LEU A 51 11.84 15.04 2.65
N ASN A 52 11.58 16.22 3.21
CA ASN A 52 11.55 16.41 4.66
C ASN A 52 10.36 15.67 5.29
N ASP A 53 10.33 15.59 6.61
CA ASP A 53 9.26 14.92 7.37
C ASP A 53 7.88 15.59 7.23
N ASP A 54 7.83 16.83 6.75
CA ASP A 54 6.58 17.51 6.40
C ASP A 54 5.95 17.00 5.09
N LEU A 55 6.70 16.21 4.32
CA LEU A 55 6.31 15.65 3.02
C LEU A 55 5.77 16.72 2.05
N LEU A 56 6.31 17.93 2.13
CA LEU A 56 5.86 19.04 1.31
C LEU A 56 6.27 18.83 -0.15
N ILE A 57 5.30 18.95 -1.05
CA ILE A 57 5.50 18.86 -2.50
C ILE A 57 4.81 20.04 -3.19
N HIS A 58 5.35 20.44 -4.35
CA HIS A 58 4.86 21.58 -5.11
C HIS A 58 4.36 21.17 -6.49
N PRO A 59 3.36 21.86 -7.06
CA PRO A 59 2.94 21.61 -8.43
C PRO A 59 4.12 21.69 -9.42
N GLN A 60 4.12 20.84 -10.44
CA GLN A 60 5.18 20.66 -11.44
C GLN A 60 6.48 20.03 -10.92
N GLN A 61 6.60 19.74 -9.63
CA GLN A 61 7.71 18.95 -9.11
C GLN A 61 7.68 17.53 -9.68
N GLU A 62 8.83 17.00 -10.05
CA GLU A 62 8.96 15.61 -10.46
C GLU A 62 9.36 14.74 -9.26
N LEU A 63 8.71 13.59 -9.11
CA LEU A 63 8.96 12.63 -8.05
C LEU A 63 9.23 11.24 -8.63
N LEU A 64 10.27 10.58 -8.14
CA LEU A 64 10.51 9.16 -8.33
C LEU A 64 9.58 8.36 -7.43
N VAL A 65 8.65 7.60 -8.02
CA VAL A 65 7.65 6.81 -7.29
C VAL A 65 7.84 5.32 -7.61
N PRO A 66 8.33 4.52 -6.65
CA PRO A 66 8.48 3.07 -6.82
C PRO A 66 7.13 2.34 -6.71
N ILE A 67 6.68 1.73 -7.80
CA ILE A 67 5.45 0.91 -7.78
C ILE A 67 5.76 -0.40 -7.07
N VAL A 68 4.93 -0.76 -6.08
CA VAL A 68 5.05 -2.04 -5.40
C VAL A 68 4.18 -3.07 -6.11
N TYR A 69 4.76 -4.19 -6.53
CA TYR A 69 3.94 -5.34 -6.92
C TYR A 69 3.78 -6.26 -5.71
N GLN A 70 2.70 -6.06 -4.95
CA GLN A 70 2.29 -7.07 -3.99
C GLN A 70 1.55 -8.18 -4.74
N LYS A 71 2.09 -9.40 -4.70
CA LYS A 71 1.33 -10.60 -5.07
C LYS A 71 0.40 -10.91 -3.89
N VAL A 72 -0.62 -10.08 -3.68
CA VAL A 72 -1.56 -10.28 -2.57
C VAL A 72 -2.32 -11.59 -2.87
N PRO A 73 -2.20 -12.66 -2.05
CA PRO A 73 -3.18 -13.74 -2.14
C PRO A 73 -4.56 -13.10 -1.88
N PRO A 74 -5.62 -13.50 -2.61
CA PRO A 74 -6.94 -12.94 -2.40
C PRO A 74 -7.27 -13.06 -0.91
N MET A 75 -7.45 -11.93 -0.21
CA MET A 75 -7.91 -11.95 1.17
C MET A 75 -9.20 -12.79 1.19
N PRO A 76 -9.34 -13.79 2.08
CA PRO A 76 -10.65 -14.38 2.31
C PRO A 76 -11.58 -13.23 2.72
N GLN A 77 -12.51 -12.89 1.83
CA GLN A 77 -13.55 -11.92 2.15
C GLN A 77 -14.25 -12.44 3.40
N PRO A 78 -14.43 -11.65 4.47
CA PRO A 78 -15.30 -12.08 5.55
C PRO A 78 -16.65 -12.36 4.91
N PHE A 79 -17.05 -13.63 4.87
CA PHE A 79 -18.35 -14.05 4.38
C PHE A 79 -19.39 -13.06 4.93
N GLN A 80 -20.12 -12.38 4.04
CA GLN A 80 -21.28 -11.59 4.44
C GLN A 80 -22.05 -12.44 5.43
N ARG A 81 -22.28 -11.89 6.63
CA ARG A 81 -23.05 -12.56 7.67
C ARG A 81 -24.35 -12.98 7.02
N GLU A 82 -24.51 -14.28 6.74
CA GLU A 82 -25.83 -14.80 6.51
C GLU A 82 -26.53 -14.61 7.85
N THR A 83 -27.42 -13.62 7.87
CA THR A 83 -28.44 -13.46 8.89
C THR A 83 -29.06 -14.83 9.06
N TYR A 84 -28.72 -15.53 10.14
CA TYR A 84 -29.44 -16.71 10.56
C TYR A 84 -30.79 -16.24 11.10
N ASP A 85 -31.69 -16.01 10.15
CA ASP A 85 -33.11 -16.22 10.32
C ASP A 85 -33.30 -17.68 10.79
N LEU A 86 -33.18 -17.91 12.09
CA LEU A 86 -33.64 -19.14 12.72
C LEU A 86 -34.46 -18.77 13.95
N TYR A 87 -35.72 -18.49 13.65
CA TYR A 87 -36.87 -18.76 14.47
C TYR A 87 -36.73 -20.10 15.22
N PHE A 88 -36.73 -20.03 16.55
CA PHE A 88 -37.43 -20.98 17.43
C PHE A 88 -38.00 -20.21 18.63
#